data_AF-A0A9D4YTT2-F1
#
_entry.id   AF-A0A9D4YTT2-F1
#
_cell.length_a   1.000
_cell.length_b   1.000
_cell.length_c   1.000
_cell.angle_alpha   90.00
_cell.angle_beta   90.00
_cell.angle_gamma   90.00
#
_symmetry.space_group_name_H-M   'P 1'
#
loop_
_entity.id
_entity.type
_entity.pdbx_description
1 polymer ?
#
loop_
_entity_poly.entity_id
_entity_poly.type
_entity_poly.pdbx_seq_one_letter_code
_entity_poly.pdbx_strand_id
1 'polypeptide(L)'
;MAGAFTAAAQALQPRLAPAARQLDAAARRLPARGVRCASSRNEQQAEGSSPLDVIRNDFSFLGDRTGLDLLAPLDAVAGAHDDVVAVLNPIAGEQMQRVLEEQIAGMQAELAAAHTQIHRSEDRLRGTVERLTQLEGSVRSTFSSPSDAPLAARSWDEATAATAPAAAAAVAMRTPLAAAAASTEELAQPQLQQPRRQQRQQQRRAGLESSLEIPEQLKDHWFPSEFSASLTEGKMVPLELFGQTWVLFRDESGAAACVRDECAHRACPLSLGTVVDGRIQCPYHGWEYNQAGACTKMPSTAFCKGIKVDSLPVVEADGLIWIWPGRPAAISGGPPEVARPPAGFQVHCELVMEVPVDHGLLLENLLDLAHAPFTHTTTFAKGWPVPDAVRFNASQLLGGNWEPYPIDMQFGPPCLVLSTIGLTSPGKIERGARAAACKNHLHQLHVCLPAGEGRTRLLYRMSLDFMHWTRFVPGIQRFWRSIAAQVLGEDLVLVQGQQDRMARGADVWGNPVSYDKLGVRYRRWRNSVASGDAEARIEAESDLACPLSAGEVFQAASSCEGAPL
;
A
#
# COMPACT_ATOMS: atom_id res chain seq x y z
N MET A 1 23.11 -24.90 -0.64
CA MET A 1 21.79 -24.82 0.01
C MET A 1 20.77 -25.84 -0.49
N ALA A 2 20.57 -26.03 -1.81
CA ALA A 2 19.63 -27.04 -2.33
C ALA A 2 19.91 -28.47 -1.81
N GLY A 3 21.19 -28.89 -1.75
CA GLY A 3 21.56 -30.20 -1.21
C GLY A 3 21.27 -30.40 0.30
N ALA A 4 21.23 -29.33 1.09
CA ALA A 4 20.95 -29.41 2.53
C ALA A 4 19.45 -29.55 2.82
N PHE A 5 18.60 -28.86 2.04
CA PHE A 5 17.14 -29.01 2.12
C PHE A 5 16.68 -30.41 1.67
N THR A 6 17.29 -30.96 0.62
CA THR A 6 16.98 -32.32 0.15
C THR A 6 17.39 -33.39 1.17
N ALA A 7 18.54 -33.23 1.82
CA ALA A 7 19.01 -34.15 2.86
C ALA A 7 18.14 -34.09 4.13
N ALA A 8 17.72 -32.90 4.56
CA ALA A 8 16.83 -32.73 5.72
C ALA A 8 15.42 -33.31 5.45
N ALA A 9 14.86 -33.07 4.26
CA ALA A 9 13.57 -33.63 3.86
C ALA A 9 13.60 -35.18 3.74
N GLN A 10 14.71 -35.75 3.27
CA GLN A 10 14.92 -37.20 3.20
C GLN A 10 15.12 -37.84 4.58
N ALA A 11 15.74 -37.12 5.53
CA ALA A 11 15.93 -37.59 6.91
C ALA A 11 14.62 -37.57 7.74
N LEU A 12 13.69 -36.64 7.44
CA LEU A 12 12.41 -36.48 8.14
C LEU A 12 11.29 -37.40 7.60
N GLN A 13 11.38 -37.83 6.34
CA GLN A 13 10.40 -38.71 5.69
C GLN A 13 10.04 -40.00 6.46
N PRO A 14 11.00 -40.79 6.99
CA PRO A 14 10.67 -42.02 7.72
C PRO A 14 10.00 -41.77 9.07
N ARG A 15 10.13 -40.56 9.65
CA ARG A 15 9.49 -40.18 10.93
C ARG A 15 8.07 -39.64 10.78
N LEU A 16 7.75 -38.98 9.67
CA LEU A 16 6.43 -38.38 9.41
C LEU A 16 5.44 -39.33 8.73
N ALA A 17 5.93 -40.38 8.06
CA ALA A 17 5.10 -41.36 7.36
C ALA A 17 4.11 -42.15 8.27
N PRO A 18 4.46 -42.56 9.50
CA PRO A 18 3.52 -43.21 10.41
C PRO A 18 2.42 -42.25 10.91
N ALA A 19 2.80 -41.02 11.27
CA ALA A 19 1.90 -39.95 11.71
C ALA A 19 0.87 -39.59 10.64
N ALA A 20 1.30 -39.44 9.39
CA ALA A 20 0.42 -39.16 8.27
C ALA A 20 -0.60 -40.29 8.03
N ARG A 21 -0.20 -41.57 8.17
CA ARG A 21 -1.12 -42.71 8.02
C ARG A 21 -2.15 -42.80 9.13
N GLN A 22 -1.79 -42.42 10.36
CA GLN A 22 -2.73 -42.41 11.50
C GLN A 22 -3.76 -41.28 11.37
N LEU A 23 -3.36 -40.09 10.92
CA LEU A 23 -4.26 -38.98 10.64
C LEU A 23 -5.24 -39.30 9.49
N ASP A 24 -4.75 -39.98 8.45
CA ASP A 24 -5.56 -40.40 7.31
C ASP A 24 -6.55 -41.53 7.68
N ALA A 25 -6.21 -42.37 8.66
CA ALA A 25 -7.11 -43.36 9.23
C ALA A 25 -8.18 -42.73 10.14
N ALA A 26 -7.83 -41.67 10.88
CA ALA A 26 -8.76 -40.90 11.71
C ALA A 26 -9.79 -40.15 10.86
N ALA A 27 -9.37 -39.52 9.76
CA ALA A 27 -10.25 -38.81 8.83
C ALA A 27 -11.34 -39.70 8.22
N ARG A 28 -11.04 -40.99 8.01
CA ARG A 28 -11.98 -41.98 7.43
C ARG A 28 -12.98 -42.55 8.42
N ARG A 29 -12.80 -42.36 9.73
CA ARG A 29 -13.70 -42.88 10.78
C ARG A 29 -14.69 -41.83 11.31
N LEU A 30 -14.61 -40.58 10.83
CA LEU A 30 -15.51 -39.50 11.24
C LEU A 30 -16.83 -39.56 10.44
N PRO A 31 -18.02 -39.63 11.07
CA PRO A 31 -19.29 -39.62 10.37
C PRO A 31 -19.63 -38.22 9.80
N ALA A 32 -20.26 -38.19 8.62
CA ALA A 32 -20.53 -37.00 7.80
C ALA A 32 -21.60 -36.00 8.35
N ARG A 33 -21.91 -36.00 9.64
CA ARG A 33 -22.80 -35.00 10.26
C ARG A 33 -22.07 -34.22 11.35
N GLY A 34 -22.13 -32.89 11.21
CA GLY A 34 -21.35 -31.92 11.97
C GLY A 34 -21.26 -32.19 13.47
N VAL A 35 -20.03 -32.38 13.93
CA VAL A 35 -19.70 -32.38 15.35
C VAL A 35 -19.59 -30.91 15.77
N ARG A 36 -20.53 -30.42 16.58
CA ARG A 36 -20.35 -29.14 17.27
C ARG A 36 -19.17 -29.29 18.24
N CYS A 37 -18.16 -28.45 18.07
CA CYS A 37 -17.06 -28.33 19.02
C CYS A 37 -17.63 -27.90 20.37
N ALA A 38 -17.19 -28.56 21.44
CA ALA A 38 -17.61 -28.27 22.81
C ALA A 38 -16.84 -27.07 23.42
N SER A 39 -16.37 -26.12 22.61
CA SER A 39 -15.77 -24.88 23.10
C SER A 39 -16.80 -23.92 23.72
N SER A 40 -18.11 -24.20 23.63
CA SER A 40 -19.15 -23.37 24.25
C SER A 40 -19.41 -23.67 25.74
N ARG A 41 -18.51 -24.38 26.44
CA ARG A 41 -18.63 -24.65 27.89
C ARG A 41 -17.29 -24.60 28.62
N ASN A 42 -16.57 -23.48 28.51
CA ASN A 42 -15.71 -22.88 29.55
C ASN A 42 -14.82 -21.80 28.92
N GLU A 43 -15.41 -20.64 28.62
CA GLU A 43 -14.65 -19.45 28.18
C GLU A 43 -13.83 -18.81 29.31
N GLN A 44 -13.89 -19.34 30.54
CA GLN A 44 -13.19 -18.78 31.71
C GLN A 44 -11.83 -19.44 32.04
N GLN A 45 -11.33 -20.38 31.23
CA GLN A 45 -10.02 -21.02 31.42
C GLN A 45 -8.97 -20.73 30.32
N ALA A 46 -9.30 -19.87 29.33
CA ALA A 46 -8.45 -19.61 28.17
C ALA A 46 -7.61 -18.31 28.26
N GLU A 47 -7.52 -17.67 29.42
CA GLU A 47 -6.56 -16.58 29.64
C GLU A 47 -5.22 -17.16 30.08
N GLY A 48 -4.30 -17.36 29.12
CA GLY A 48 -2.90 -17.71 29.38
C GLY A 48 -2.36 -18.98 28.71
N SER A 49 -3.14 -19.67 27.88
CA SER A 49 -2.67 -20.85 27.14
C SER A 49 -2.00 -20.46 25.82
N SER A 50 -0.88 -21.11 25.47
CA SER A 50 -0.22 -20.89 24.18
C SER A 50 -1.05 -21.49 23.04
N PRO A 51 -0.90 -21.02 21.79
CA PRO A 51 -1.59 -21.61 20.63
C PRO A 51 -1.38 -23.12 20.48
N LEU A 52 -0.23 -23.63 20.93
CA LEU A 52 0.06 -25.07 20.94
C LEU A 52 -0.73 -25.82 22.01
N ASP A 53 -1.03 -25.21 23.15
CA ASP A 53 -1.83 -25.83 24.21
C ASP A 53 -3.29 -25.97 23.80
N VAL A 54 -3.82 -24.99 23.06
CA VAL A 54 -5.17 -25.05 22.48
C VAL A 54 -5.27 -26.20 21.47
N ILE A 55 -4.28 -26.32 20.57
CA ILE A 55 -4.23 -27.40 19.58
C ILE A 55 -4.04 -28.77 20.27
N ARG A 56 -3.20 -28.85 21.30
CA ARG A 56 -2.98 -30.10 22.05
C ARG A 56 -4.27 -30.57 22.75
N ASN A 57 -5.05 -29.64 23.31
CA ASN A 57 -6.35 -29.96 23.91
C ASN A 57 -7.37 -30.47 22.88
N ASP A 58 -7.44 -29.85 21.70
CA ASP A 58 -8.33 -30.28 20.61
C ASP A 58 -7.95 -31.69 20.08
N PHE A 59 -6.65 -31.96 19.94
CA PHE A 59 -6.15 -33.27 19.50
C PHE A 59 -6.32 -34.36 20.57
N SER A 60 -6.17 -34.02 21.85
CA SER A 60 -6.48 -34.93 22.97
C SER A 60 -7.97 -35.29 22.97
N PHE A 61 -8.86 -34.30 22.80
CA PHE A 61 -10.30 -34.51 22.74
C PHE A 61 -10.72 -35.39 21.55
N LEU A 62 -10.09 -35.21 20.39
CA LEU A 62 -10.30 -36.06 19.22
C LEU A 62 -9.74 -37.48 19.43
N GLY A 63 -8.61 -37.61 20.13
CA GLY A 63 -8.01 -38.90 20.48
C GLY A 63 -8.92 -39.75 21.37
N ASP A 64 -9.47 -39.14 22.43
CA ASP A 64 -10.40 -39.80 23.37
C ASP A 64 -11.67 -40.32 22.68
N ARG A 65 -12.15 -39.61 21.65
CA ARG A 65 -13.35 -40.01 20.88
C ARG A 65 -13.10 -41.02 19.77
N THR A 66 -11.90 -41.05 19.22
CA THR A 66 -11.54 -41.94 18.10
C THR A 66 -10.79 -43.19 18.55
N GLY A 67 -10.32 -43.22 19.81
CA GLY A 67 -9.50 -44.30 20.36
C GLY A 67 -8.09 -44.34 19.75
N LEU A 68 -7.66 -43.25 19.11
CA LEU A 68 -6.36 -43.10 18.44
C LEU A 68 -5.48 -42.13 19.23
N ASP A 69 -4.20 -42.47 19.38
CA ASP A 69 -3.21 -41.55 19.95
C ASP A 69 -2.82 -40.49 18.91
N LEU A 70 -3.53 -39.36 18.95
CA LEU A 70 -3.32 -38.23 18.05
C LEU A 70 -2.34 -37.19 18.62
N LEU A 71 -1.88 -37.37 19.85
CA LEU A 71 -0.90 -36.50 20.50
C LEU A 71 0.54 -36.86 20.06
N ALA A 72 0.85 -38.14 19.92
CA ALA A 72 2.17 -38.58 19.44
C ALA A 72 2.55 -38.04 18.04
N PRO A 73 1.64 -38.01 17.04
CA PRO A 73 1.88 -37.32 15.76
C PRO A 73 2.11 -35.81 15.89
N LEU A 74 1.36 -35.13 16.76
CA LEU A 74 1.45 -33.68 16.97
C LEU A 74 2.78 -33.31 17.61
N ASP A 75 3.22 -34.06 18.63
CA ASP A 75 4.51 -33.88 19.30
C ASP A 75 5.68 -34.17 18.35
N ALA A 76 5.54 -35.13 17.43
CA ALA A 76 6.53 -35.40 16.39
C ALA A 76 6.66 -34.26 15.37
N VAL A 77 5.56 -33.59 15.03
CA VAL A 77 5.56 -32.42 14.13
C VAL A 77 6.12 -31.18 14.82
N ALA A 78 5.76 -30.96 16.10
CA ALA A 78 6.33 -29.88 16.91
C ALA A 78 7.84 -30.04 17.10
N GLY A 79 8.31 -31.25 17.43
CA GLY A 79 9.74 -31.55 17.53
C GLY A 79 10.48 -31.37 16.19
N ALA A 80 9.86 -31.74 15.06
CA ALA A 80 10.44 -31.50 13.74
C ALA A 80 10.50 -30.00 13.37
N HIS A 81 9.55 -29.19 13.84
CA HIS A 81 9.60 -27.74 13.70
C HIS A 81 10.76 -27.15 14.52
N ASP A 82 10.92 -27.57 15.77
CA ASP A 82 12.01 -27.10 16.64
C ASP A 82 13.39 -27.51 16.12
N ASP A 83 13.53 -28.73 15.58
CA ASP A 83 14.76 -29.20 14.93
C ASP A 83 15.10 -28.37 13.66
N VAL A 84 14.08 -27.99 12.88
CA VAL A 84 14.26 -27.12 11.71
C VAL A 84 14.65 -25.69 12.14
N VAL A 85 14.03 -25.16 13.19
CA VAL A 85 14.38 -23.85 13.76
C VAL A 85 15.81 -23.86 14.33
N ALA A 86 16.22 -24.94 15.00
CA ALA A 86 17.57 -25.11 15.55
C ALA A 86 18.66 -25.21 14.46
N VAL A 87 18.34 -25.80 13.30
CA VAL A 87 19.25 -25.87 12.14
C VAL A 87 19.32 -24.53 11.37
N LEU A 88 18.24 -23.75 11.35
CA LEU A 88 18.18 -22.48 10.61
C LEU A 88 18.76 -21.29 11.37
N ASN A 89 18.76 -21.31 12.71
CA ASN A 89 19.23 -20.18 13.53
C ASN A 89 20.75 -19.88 13.42
N PRO A 90 21.67 -20.86 13.38
CA PRO A 90 23.12 -20.57 13.31
C PRO A 90 23.55 -20.00 11.95
N ILE A 91 22.83 -20.32 10.87
CA ILE A 91 23.18 -19.92 9.49
C ILE A 91 22.76 -18.45 9.21
N ALA A 92 21.73 -17.96 9.90
CA ALA A 92 21.32 -16.56 9.82
C ALA A 92 22.16 -15.64 10.73
N GLY A 93 22.68 -16.14 11.84
CA GLY A 93 23.46 -15.38 12.82
C GLY A 93 24.85 -14.98 12.34
N GLU A 94 25.68 -15.94 11.91
CA GLU A 94 27.09 -15.67 11.57
C GLU A 94 27.25 -14.78 10.33
N GLN A 95 26.34 -14.90 9.37
CA GLN A 95 26.41 -14.13 8.12
C GLN A 95 25.90 -12.70 8.32
N MET A 96 24.87 -12.50 9.15
CA MET A 96 24.39 -11.18 9.55
C MET A 96 25.41 -10.47 10.44
N GLN A 97 26.04 -11.20 11.37
CA GLN A 97 27.03 -10.64 12.27
C GLN A 97 28.28 -10.15 11.53
N ARG A 98 28.74 -10.90 10.50
CA ARG A 98 29.84 -10.43 9.63
C ARG A 98 29.49 -9.17 8.83
N VAL A 99 28.28 -9.09 8.30
CA VAL A 99 27.81 -7.90 7.57
C VAL A 99 27.68 -6.70 8.52
N LEU A 100 27.19 -6.93 9.74
CA LEU A 100 27.07 -5.88 10.76
C LEU A 100 28.46 -5.41 11.24
N GLU A 101 29.41 -6.32 11.42
CA GLU A 101 30.80 -6.02 11.78
C GLU A 101 31.51 -5.21 10.68
N GLU A 102 31.32 -5.57 9.41
CA GLU A 102 31.83 -4.78 8.27
C GLU A 102 31.19 -3.39 8.20
N GLN A 103 29.88 -3.27 8.43
CA GLN A 103 29.18 -1.98 8.45
C GLN A 103 29.61 -1.10 9.63
N ILE A 104 29.78 -1.67 10.82
CA ILE A 104 30.27 -0.95 12.01
C ILE A 104 31.70 -0.49 11.77
N ALA A 105 32.57 -1.32 11.19
CA ALA A 105 33.93 -0.94 10.85
C ALA A 105 33.96 0.21 9.81
N GLY A 106 33.08 0.16 8.80
CA GLY A 106 32.91 1.24 7.82
C GLY A 106 32.47 2.57 8.45
N MET A 107 31.42 2.54 9.29
CA MET A 107 30.95 3.73 9.99
C MET A 107 31.97 4.30 10.98
N GLN A 108 32.74 3.45 11.65
CA GLN A 108 33.83 3.89 12.54
C GLN A 108 34.95 4.58 11.76
N ALA A 109 35.28 4.10 10.56
CA ALA A 109 36.26 4.73 9.68
C ALA A 109 35.77 6.09 9.16
N GLU A 110 34.50 6.20 8.77
CA GLU A 110 33.88 7.47 8.36
C GLU A 110 33.81 8.47 9.52
N LEU A 111 33.43 8.02 10.71
CA LEU A 111 33.40 8.86 11.90
C LEU A 111 34.80 9.37 12.25
N ALA A 112 35.83 8.53 12.16
CA ALA A 112 37.22 8.94 12.38
C ALA A 112 37.70 9.96 11.33
N ALA A 113 37.31 9.81 10.06
CA ALA A 113 37.61 10.75 8.99
C ALA A 113 36.91 12.10 9.22
N ALA A 114 35.63 12.09 9.61
CA ALA A 114 34.87 13.28 9.95
C ALA A 114 35.47 14.01 11.18
N HIS A 115 35.86 13.27 12.22
CA HIS A 115 36.51 13.84 13.40
C HIS A 115 37.84 14.53 13.04
N THR A 116 38.64 13.89 12.18
CA THR A 116 39.89 14.47 11.67
C THR A 116 39.62 15.75 10.87
N GLN A 117 38.54 15.78 10.08
CA GLN A 117 38.15 16.96 9.33
C GLN A 117 37.73 18.11 10.26
N ILE A 118 36.99 17.80 11.34
CA ILE A 118 36.60 18.78 12.37
C ILE A 118 37.84 19.42 13.00
N HIS A 119 38.81 18.63 13.46
CA HIS A 119 40.05 19.16 14.03
C HIS A 119 40.82 20.06 13.04
N ARG A 120 40.89 19.66 11.76
CA ARG A 120 41.49 20.51 10.72
C ARG A 120 40.74 21.83 10.53
N SER A 121 39.41 21.85 10.65
CA SER A 121 38.64 23.10 10.65
C SER A 121 38.86 23.92 11.90
N GLU A 122 38.98 23.29 13.07
CA GLU A 122 39.25 23.97 14.34
C GLU A 122 40.63 24.64 14.32
N ASP A 123 41.67 23.97 13.81
CA ASP A 123 43.00 24.55 13.64
C ASP A 123 42.99 25.72 12.66
N ARG A 124 42.23 25.63 11.57
CA ARG A 124 42.05 26.74 10.62
C ARG A 124 41.35 27.94 11.27
N LEU A 125 40.32 27.68 12.08
CA LEU A 125 39.61 28.73 12.81
C LEU A 125 40.52 29.37 13.85
N ARG A 126 41.28 28.58 14.61
CA ARG A 126 42.26 29.05 15.58
C ARG A 126 43.31 29.96 14.95
N GLY A 127 43.90 29.55 13.82
CA GLY A 127 44.84 30.38 13.08
C GLY A 127 44.21 31.66 12.50
N THR A 128 42.92 31.63 12.18
CA THR A 128 42.18 32.82 11.74
C THR A 128 41.95 33.79 12.91
N VAL A 129 41.57 33.26 14.07
CA VAL A 129 41.41 34.04 15.30
C VAL A 129 42.74 34.68 15.71
N GLU A 130 43.84 33.94 15.71
CA GLU A 130 45.18 34.49 16.02
C GLU A 130 45.57 35.64 15.08
N ARG A 131 45.31 35.49 13.77
CA ARG A 131 45.56 36.57 12.80
C ARG A 131 44.68 37.78 13.04
N LEU A 132 43.41 37.59 13.40
CA LEU A 132 42.50 38.67 13.75
C LEU A 132 42.96 39.39 15.03
N THR A 133 43.41 38.66 16.05
CA THR A 133 43.97 39.25 17.27
C THR A 133 45.27 40.01 17.00
N GLN A 134 46.11 39.50 16.08
CA GLN A 134 47.35 40.17 15.68
C GLN A 134 47.08 41.44 14.85
N LEU A 135 46.08 41.40 13.97
CA LEU A 135 45.56 42.58 13.25
C LEU A 135 44.97 43.60 14.21
N GLU A 136 44.16 43.16 15.18
CA GLU A 136 43.57 44.02 16.22
C GLU A 136 44.67 44.66 17.08
N GLY A 137 45.69 43.91 17.49
CA GLY A 137 46.86 44.44 18.19
C GLY A 137 47.66 45.45 17.35
N SER A 138 47.82 45.19 16.05
CA SER A 138 48.49 46.10 15.12
C SER A 138 47.71 47.39 14.93
N VAL A 139 46.39 47.31 14.74
CA VAL A 139 45.49 48.46 14.67
C VAL A 139 45.52 49.24 15.99
N ARG A 140 45.39 48.57 17.13
CA ARG A 140 45.44 49.20 18.45
C ARG A 140 46.77 49.89 18.73
N SER A 141 47.89 49.31 18.27
CA SER A 141 49.23 49.94 18.35
C SER A 141 49.40 51.13 17.41
N THR A 142 48.73 51.10 16.24
CA THR A 142 48.76 52.18 15.25
C THR A 142 47.91 53.37 15.70
N PHE A 143 46.84 53.11 16.48
CA PHE A 143 45.91 54.12 16.97
C PHE A 143 46.08 54.49 18.45
N SER A 144 47.07 53.93 19.16
CA SER A 144 47.38 54.33 20.53
C SER A 144 48.46 55.41 20.57
N SER A 145 48.03 56.67 20.66
CA SER A 145 48.84 57.75 21.23
C SER A 145 48.58 57.86 22.74
N PRO A 146 49.55 58.34 23.54
CA PRO A 146 49.44 58.35 25.00
C PRO A 146 48.68 59.59 25.48
N SER A 147 47.40 59.46 25.83
CA SER A 147 46.84 60.24 26.95
C SER A 147 45.60 59.57 27.57
N ASP A 148 45.63 59.57 28.90
CA ASP A 148 44.53 59.46 29.88
C ASP A 148 43.99 58.08 30.31
N ALA A 149 44.08 57.90 31.64
CA ALA A 149 43.75 56.71 32.44
C ALA A 149 42.28 56.71 32.93
N PRO A 150 41.86 55.77 33.79
CA PRO A 150 41.36 54.45 33.42
C PRO A 150 39.85 54.30 33.73
N LEU A 151 39.11 53.52 32.94
CA LEU A 151 37.80 53.01 33.37
C LEU A 151 37.91 51.53 33.72
N ALA A 152 37.57 51.27 34.97
CA ALA A 152 37.74 50.03 35.69
C ALA A 152 36.96 48.84 35.09
N ALA A 153 37.59 47.68 35.22
CA ALA A 153 37.05 46.37 34.89
C ALA A 153 35.73 46.06 35.60
N ARG A 154 34.81 45.42 34.89
CA ARG A 154 33.83 44.52 35.49
C ARG A 154 33.83 43.20 34.75
N SER A 155 34.24 42.17 35.49
CA SER A 155 34.20 40.77 35.14
C SER A 155 32.77 40.30 34.94
N TRP A 156 32.57 39.44 33.94
CA TRP A 156 31.38 38.62 33.80
C TRP A 156 31.69 37.27 34.40
N ASP A 157 31.38 37.09 35.68
CA ASP A 157 31.22 35.77 36.26
C ASP A 157 30.02 35.83 37.22
N GLU A 158 29.14 34.84 37.04
CA GLU A 158 28.06 34.41 37.94
C GLU A 158 26.91 35.41 38.18
N ALA A 159 25.65 35.02 38.34
CA ALA A 159 24.90 33.81 38.09
C ALA A 159 23.47 34.21 38.47
N THR A 160 22.49 33.65 37.76
CA THR A 160 21.18 33.27 38.31
C THR A 160 20.21 34.30 38.90
N ALA A 161 18.96 34.05 38.50
CA ALA A 161 17.74 34.15 39.31
C ALA A 161 17.07 35.52 39.45
N ALA A 162 15.90 35.54 38.81
CA ALA A 162 14.63 35.89 39.43
C ALA A 162 14.23 37.37 39.52
N THR A 163 13.16 37.64 38.75
CA THR A 163 11.97 38.40 39.13
C THR A 163 12.13 39.85 39.56
N ALA A 164 11.59 40.76 38.73
CA ALA A 164 10.69 41.81 39.21
C ALA A 164 9.85 42.41 38.06
N PRO A 165 8.59 42.80 38.31
CA PRO A 165 7.72 43.48 37.36
C PRO A 165 7.74 45.01 37.53
N ALA A 166 7.02 45.65 36.60
CA ALA A 166 6.24 46.88 36.77
C ALA A 166 6.93 48.27 36.80
N ALA A 167 6.66 48.98 35.71
CA ALA A 167 5.94 50.26 35.66
C ALA A 167 6.70 51.60 35.70
N ALA A 168 6.20 52.48 34.80
CA ALA A 168 6.16 53.94 34.85
C ALA A 168 7.50 54.67 34.67
N ALA A 169 7.62 55.80 33.97
CA ALA A 169 6.75 56.64 33.17
C ALA A 169 7.71 57.55 32.36
N ALA A 170 7.47 57.72 31.06
CA ALA A 170 6.98 58.96 30.44
C ALA A 170 8.02 60.07 30.18
N VAL A 171 7.68 60.85 29.15
CA VAL A 171 8.23 62.15 28.74
C VAL A 171 9.44 62.07 27.80
N ALA A 172 9.53 62.78 26.68
CA ALA A 172 8.61 63.27 25.65
C ALA A 172 9.53 63.96 24.62
N MET A 173 9.30 63.66 23.35
CA MET A 173 9.43 64.50 22.16
C MET A 173 10.47 65.65 22.10
N ARG A 174 11.30 65.62 21.04
CA ARG A 174 11.39 66.68 20.02
C ARG A 174 12.26 66.29 18.82
N THR A 175 11.62 66.09 17.68
CA THR A 175 12.12 66.37 16.31
C THR A 175 12.00 67.89 16.02
N PRO A 176 12.47 68.50 14.89
CA PRO A 176 12.88 67.92 13.60
C PRO A 176 14.08 68.60 12.83
N LEU A 177 14.42 68.00 11.65
CA LEU A 177 15.00 68.57 10.39
C LEU A 177 16.41 69.24 10.44
N ALA A 178 17.28 69.24 9.42
CA ALA A 178 17.51 68.52 8.17
C ALA A 178 18.79 69.14 7.55
N ALA A 179 19.69 68.36 6.93
CA ALA A 179 20.49 68.73 5.75
C ALA A 179 21.47 67.61 5.37
N ALA A 180 21.67 67.46 4.06
CA ALA A 180 22.07 66.25 3.35
C ALA A 180 23.56 66.14 2.99
N ALA A 181 23.88 64.98 2.38
CA ALA A 181 25.05 64.61 1.54
C ALA A 181 26.27 64.04 2.32
N ALA A 182 26.89 62.90 1.95
CA ALA A 182 26.77 62.03 0.79
C ALA A 182 27.39 60.63 1.08
N SER A 183 26.80 59.61 0.46
CA SER A 183 27.41 58.39 -0.12
C SER A 183 28.46 57.60 0.68
N THR A 184 28.06 56.42 1.16
CA THR A 184 28.93 55.23 1.24
C THR A 184 28.17 54.04 0.67
N GLU A 185 28.75 53.44 -0.36
CA GLU A 185 28.30 52.19 -0.99
C GLU A 185 28.20 51.08 0.05
N GLU A 186 26.97 50.63 0.30
CA GLU A 186 26.70 49.47 1.14
C GLU A 186 26.68 48.22 0.26
N LEU A 187 27.63 47.32 0.55
CA LEU A 187 27.74 45.98 -0.03
C LEU A 187 26.39 45.27 0.00
N ALA A 188 25.83 45.02 -1.19
CA ALA A 188 24.58 44.32 -1.38
C ALA A 188 24.60 42.93 -0.74
N GLN A 189 23.79 42.75 0.32
CA GLN A 189 23.40 41.44 0.82
C GLN A 189 22.26 40.85 -0.04
N PRO A 190 22.23 39.53 -0.33
CA PRO A 190 21.29 38.95 -1.28
C PRO A 190 19.91 38.68 -0.64
N GLN A 191 18.97 39.62 -0.77
CA GLN A 191 17.58 39.46 -0.29
C GLN A 191 16.56 38.94 -1.33
N LEU A 192 16.98 38.29 -2.43
CA LEU A 192 16.09 37.95 -3.56
C LEU A 192 15.63 36.47 -3.72
N GLN A 193 15.85 35.57 -2.76
CA GLN A 193 15.59 34.12 -2.97
C GLN A 193 14.30 33.55 -2.36
N GLN A 194 13.61 34.22 -1.43
CA GLN A 194 12.44 33.66 -0.75
C GLN A 194 11.16 33.51 -1.62
N PRO A 195 10.79 34.46 -2.51
CA PRO A 195 9.57 34.36 -3.32
C PRO A 195 9.60 33.17 -4.31
N ARG A 196 10.77 32.89 -4.90
CA ARG A 196 10.95 31.80 -5.87
C ARG A 196 10.81 30.42 -5.26
N ARG A 197 11.19 30.25 -3.98
CA ARG A 197 11.09 28.96 -3.28
C ARG A 197 9.63 28.62 -2.95
N GLN A 198 8.86 29.61 -2.49
CA GLN A 198 7.43 29.44 -2.21
C GLN A 198 6.64 29.16 -3.50
N GLN A 199 6.93 29.89 -4.58
CA GLN A 199 6.29 29.68 -5.87
C GLN A 199 6.59 28.28 -6.44
N ARG A 200 7.85 27.80 -6.33
CA ARG A 200 8.20 26.42 -6.69
C ARG A 200 7.48 25.39 -5.82
N GLN A 201 7.35 25.62 -4.52
CA GLN A 201 6.65 24.71 -3.63
C GLN A 201 5.14 24.65 -3.93
N GLN A 202 4.53 25.78 -4.28
CA GLN A 202 3.13 25.85 -4.68
C GLN A 202 2.91 25.12 -6.01
N GLN A 203 3.78 25.31 -7.00
CA GLN A 203 3.75 24.57 -8.27
C GLN A 203 3.88 23.05 -8.06
N ARG A 204 4.77 22.61 -7.14
CA ARG A 204 4.94 21.18 -6.81
C ARG A 204 3.68 20.54 -6.22
N ARG A 205 2.86 21.31 -5.49
CA ARG A 205 1.66 20.83 -4.79
C ARG A 205 0.37 21.01 -5.60
N ALA A 206 0.42 21.63 -6.77
CA ALA A 206 -0.76 21.82 -7.62
C ALA A 206 -1.41 20.47 -7.97
N GLY A 207 -2.72 20.35 -7.71
CA GLY A 207 -3.52 19.15 -7.94
C GLY A 207 -3.30 18.00 -6.94
N LEU A 208 -2.47 18.19 -5.90
CA LEU A 208 -2.13 17.16 -4.90
C LEU A 208 -2.85 17.41 -3.56
N GLU A 209 -4.17 17.39 -3.59
CA GLU A 209 -4.99 17.51 -2.39
C GLU A 209 -5.10 16.17 -1.67
N SER A 210 -4.80 16.17 -0.38
CA SER A 210 -4.91 15.02 0.52
C SER A 210 -6.37 14.84 0.97
N SER A 211 -7.20 14.24 0.11
CA SER A 211 -8.62 13.93 0.41
C SER A 211 -8.90 12.43 0.42
N LEU A 212 -9.78 12.02 1.34
CA LEU A 212 -10.37 10.68 1.44
C LEU A 212 -11.76 10.62 0.75
N GLU A 213 -12.31 11.76 0.36
CA GLU A 213 -13.63 11.80 -0.29
C GLU A 213 -13.60 11.08 -1.64
N ILE A 214 -14.64 10.30 -1.90
CA ILE A 214 -14.77 9.55 -3.15
C ILE A 214 -15.59 10.43 -4.11
N PRO A 215 -15.00 10.89 -5.24
CA PRO A 215 -15.71 11.74 -6.19
C PRO A 215 -16.93 11.05 -6.80
N GLU A 216 -18.06 11.73 -6.90
CA GLU A 216 -19.27 11.17 -7.50
C GLU A 216 -19.06 10.82 -8.98
N GLN A 217 -18.30 11.65 -9.69
CA GLN A 217 -17.93 11.49 -11.10
C GLN A 217 -17.05 10.25 -11.34
N LEU A 218 -16.41 9.70 -10.30
CA LEU A 218 -15.64 8.46 -10.41
C LEU A 218 -16.54 7.28 -10.80
N LYS A 219 -17.83 7.33 -10.45
CA LYS A 219 -18.83 6.30 -10.78
C LYS A 219 -19.03 6.10 -12.28
N ASP A 220 -18.75 7.11 -13.11
CA ASP A 220 -18.91 7.06 -14.57
C ASP A 220 -17.75 6.29 -15.24
N HIS A 221 -17.44 5.10 -14.72
CA HIS A 221 -16.44 4.15 -15.23
C HIS A 221 -16.91 2.70 -15.02
N TRP A 222 -16.28 1.77 -15.74
CA TRP A 222 -16.42 0.33 -15.49
C TRP A 222 -15.52 -0.12 -14.34
N PHE A 223 -16.10 -0.80 -13.36
CA PHE A 223 -15.40 -1.34 -12.18
C PHE A 223 -15.41 -2.87 -12.22
N PRO A 224 -14.25 -3.55 -12.18
CA PRO A 224 -14.23 -5.01 -12.11
C PRO A 224 -14.48 -5.44 -10.67
N SER A 225 -15.71 -5.87 -10.36
CA SER A 225 -16.18 -6.04 -8.98
C SER A 225 -16.06 -7.45 -8.43
N GLU A 226 -15.93 -8.46 -9.30
CA GLU A 226 -15.81 -9.86 -8.90
C GLU A 226 -15.13 -10.70 -9.99
N PHE A 227 -14.51 -11.83 -9.61
CA PHE A 227 -14.02 -12.82 -10.57
C PHE A 227 -15.18 -13.64 -11.13
N SER A 228 -15.23 -13.77 -12.45
CA SER A 228 -16.26 -14.55 -13.16
C SER A 228 -16.39 -15.98 -12.62
N ALA A 229 -15.26 -16.62 -12.32
CA ALA A 229 -15.20 -17.98 -11.79
C ALA A 229 -15.77 -18.11 -10.37
N SER A 230 -15.88 -17.00 -9.62
CA SER A 230 -16.41 -17.03 -8.27
C SER A 230 -17.94 -17.00 -8.23
N LEU A 231 -18.59 -16.47 -9.28
CA LEU A 231 -20.04 -16.42 -9.42
C LEU A 231 -20.50 -17.65 -10.21
N THR A 232 -20.78 -18.77 -9.54
CA THR A 232 -21.34 -19.98 -10.16
C THR A 232 -22.86 -19.87 -10.27
N GLU A 233 -23.49 -20.74 -11.07
CA GLU A 233 -24.94 -20.87 -11.13
C GLU A 233 -25.55 -21.06 -9.73
N GLY A 234 -26.68 -20.40 -9.47
CA GLY A 234 -27.37 -20.45 -8.18
C GLY A 234 -26.71 -19.67 -7.04
N LYS A 235 -25.46 -19.22 -7.21
CA LYS A 235 -24.73 -18.47 -6.19
C LYS A 235 -25.05 -16.98 -6.26
N MET A 236 -25.16 -16.37 -5.09
CA MET A 236 -25.23 -14.93 -4.93
C MET A 236 -23.96 -14.41 -4.28
N VAL A 237 -23.46 -13.27 -4.74
CA VAL A 237 -22.28 -12.61 -4.17
C VAL A 237 -22.67 -11.19 -3.76
N PRO A 238 -22.84 -10.91 -2.46
CA PRO A 238 -23.01 -9.55 -1.99
C PRO A 238 -21.70 -8.76 -2.11
N LEU A 239 -21.84 -7.48 -2.46
CA LEU A 239 -20.74 -6.52 -2.52
C LEU A 239 -21.25 -5.13 -2.16
N GLU A 240 -20.34 -4.28 -1.72
CA GLU A 240 -20.62 -2.86 -1.54
C GLU A 240 -19.81 -2.05 -2.56
N LEU A 241 -20.43 -1.02 -3.13
CA LEU A 241 -19.82 -0.15 -4.12
C LEU A 241 -20.37 1.27 -3.95
N PHE A 242 -19.48 2.23 -3.71
CA PHE A 242 -19.82 3.63 -3.39
C PHE A 242 -20.84 3.80 -2.25
N GLY A 243 -20.70 3.03 -1.17
CA GLY A 243 -21.56 3.08 0.02
C GLY A 243 -22.92 2.41 -0.15
N GLN A 244 -23.14 1.70 -1.26
CA GLN A 244 -24.38 1.04 -1.60
C GLN A 244 -24.19 -0.48 -1.67
N THR A 245 -25.14 -1.24 -1.12
CA THR A 245 -25.11 -2.70 -1.12
C THR A 245 -25.77 -3.27 -2.37
N TRP A 246 -25.08 -4.20 -3.00
CA TRP A 246 -25.47 -4.84 -4.25
C TRP A 246 -25.30 -6.35 -4.14
N VAL A 247 -26.02 -7.09 -4.97
CA VAL A 247 -25.90 -8.55 -5.06
C VAL A 247 -25.75 -8.96 -6.52
N LEU A 248 -24.67 -9.69 -6.79
CA LEU A 248 -24.41 -10.36 -8.06
C LEU A 248 -25.06 -11.75 -8.07
N PHE A 249 -25.63 -12.13 -9.21
CA PHE A 249 -26.18 -13.45 -9.48
C PHE A 249 -26.12 -13.76 -10.98
N ARG A 250 -26.35 -15.02 -11.36
CA ARG A 250 -26.55 -15.39 -12.77
C ARG A 250 -28.03 -15.50 -13.09
N ASP A 251 -28.43 -14.90 -14.21
CA ASP A 251 -29.78 -15.03 -14.74
C ASP A 251 -30.00 -16.39 -15.43
N GLU A 252 -31.18 -16.58 -16.03
CA GLU A 252 -31.55 -17.85 -16.68
C GLU A 252 -30.70 -18.15 -17.92
N SER A 253 -30.13 -17.12 -18.56
CA SER A 253 -29.21 -17.28 -19.68
C SER A 253 -27.77 -17.58 -19.22
N GLY A 254 -27.52 -17.53 -17.91
CA GLY A 254 -26.19 -17.63 -17.31
C GLY A 254 -25.42 -16.31 -17.29
N ALA A 255 -26.00 -15.20 -17.76
CA ALA A 255 -25.37 -13.90 -17.75
C ALA A 255 -25.32 -13.33 -16.32
N ALA A 256 -24.20 -12.67 -15.97
CA ALA A 256 -24.08 -11.99 -14.69
C ALA A 256 -25.01 -10.76 -14.63
N ALA A 257 -25.71 -10.62 -13.51
CA ALA A 257 -26.61 -9.52 -13.22
C ALA A 257 -26.34 -8.95 -11.84
N CYS A 258 -26.59 -7.65 -11.66
CA CYS A 258 -26.36 -6.93 -10.40
C CYS A 258 -27.59 -6.10 -10.04
N VAL A 259 -28.16 -6.36 -8.86
CA VAL A 259 -29.30 -5.61 -8.33
C VAL A 259 -29.01 -5.11 -6.92
N ARG A 260 -29.73 -4.07 -6.49
CA ARG A 260 -29.65 -3.54 -5.13
C ARG A 260 -29.92 -4.66 -4.14
N ASP A 261 -29.09 -4.80 -3.11
CA ASP A 261 -29.26 -5.84 -2.08
C ASP A 261 -30.30 -5.44 -1.02
N GLU A 262 -31.49 -5.04 -1.49
CA GLU A 262 -32.55 -4.50 -0.65
C GLU A 262 -33.92 -4.78 -1.29
N CYS A 263 -34.73 -5.64 -0.67
CA CYS A 263 -36.05 -5.97 -1.18
C CYS A 263 -37.00 -4.78 -1.09
N ALA A 264 -37.65 -4.41 -2.20
CA ALA A 264 -38.61 -3.30 -2.30
C ALA A 264 -39.83 -3.41 -1.37
N HIS A 265 -40.11 -4.59 -0.78
CA HIS A 265 -41.20 -4.76 0.18
C HIS A 265 -40.87 -4.19 1.57
N ARG A 266 -39.78 -4.66 2.19
CA ARG A 266 -39.42 -4.34 3.59
C ARG A 266 -37.89 -4.27 3.81
N ALA A 267 -37.15 -3.90 2.79
CA ALA A 267 -35.70 -3.76 2.81
C ALA A 267 -34.93 -4.99 3.34
N CYS A 268 -35.50 -6.19 3.15
CA CYS A 268 -34.80 -7.42 3.51
C CYS A 268 -33.61 -7.63 2.54
N PRO A 269 -32.40 -7.94 3.04
CA PRO A 269 -31.27 -8.26 2.20
C PRO A 269 -31.60 -9.42 1.26
N LEU A 270 -31.47 -9.17 -0.04
CA LEU A 270 -31.77 -10.14 -1.09
C LEU A 270 -30.70 -11.24 -1.16
N SER A 271 -29.46 -10.92 -0.78
CA SER A 271 -28.31 -11.83 -0.70
C SER A 271 -28.47 -12.96 0.33
N LEU A 272 -29.42 -12.83 1.26
CA LEU A 272 -29.81 -13.91 2.18
C LEU A 272 -30.81 -14.89 1.58
N GLY A 273 -31.31 -14.61 0.37
CA GLY A 273 -32.28 -15.42 -0.37
C GLY A 273 -31.65 -16.57 -1.16
N THR A 274 -32.25 -16.86 -2.30
CA THR A 274 -31.77 -17.87 -3.25
C THR A 274 -32.02 -17.41 -4.68
N VAL A 275 -31.33 -18.03 -5.65
CA VAL A 275 -31.65 -17.87 -7.07
C VAL A 275 -32.60 -18.99 -7.50
N VAL A 276 -33.72 -18.64 -8.12
CA VAL A 276 -34.76 -19.54 -8.63
C VAL A 276 -35.03 -19.19 -10.09
N ASP A 277 -34.78 -20.11 -11.01
CA ASP A 277 -34.91 -19.93 -12.46
C ASP A 277 -34.31 -18.59 -12.95
N GLY A 278 -33.08 -18.29 -12.53
CA GLY A 278 -32.39 -17.06 -12.91
C GLY A 278 -32.95 -15.77 -12.30
N ARG A 279 -33.72 -15.86 -11.22
CA ARG A 279 -34.26 -14.71 -10.47
C ARG A 279 -33.88 -14.79 -9.01
N ILE A 280 -33.63 -13.66 -8.37
CA ILE A 280 -33.41 -13.62 -6.93
C ILE A 280 -34.74 -13.71 -6.20
N GLN A 281 -34.90 -14.70 -5.33
CA GLN A 281 -36.03 -14.83 -4.43
C GLN A 281 -35.67 -14.30 -3.05
N CYS A 282 -36.39 -13.26 -2.59
CA CYS A 282 -36.25 -12.71 -1.25
C CYS A 282 -36.62 -13.75 -0.18
N PRO A 283 -35.79 -13.96 0.86
CA PRO A 283 -36.02 -15.00 1.86
C PRO A 283 -37.22 -14.70 2.78
N TYR A 284 -37.70 -13.45 2.80
CA TYR A 284 -38.74 -13.06 3.74
C TYR A 284 -40.14 -13.46 3.25
N HIS A 285 -40.52 -13.06 2.04
CA HIS A 285 -41.87 -13.30 1.50
C HIS A 285 -41.86 -13.91 0.09
N GLY A 286 -40.70 -14.37 -0.38
CA GLY A 286 -40.56 -15.05 -1.66
C GLY A 286 -40.77 -14.17 -2.88
N TRP A 287 -40.64 -12.83 -2.77
CA TRP A 287 -40.69 -11.95 -3.92
C TRP A 287 -39.50 -12.22 -4.83
N GLU A 288 -39.75 -12.45 -6.12
CA GLU A 288 -38.71 -12.76 -7.10
C GLU A 288 -38.41 -11.54 -7.97
N TYR A 289 -37.13 -11.28 -8.21
CA TYR A 289 -36.61 -10.17 -9.02
C TYR A 289 -35.73 -10.69 -10.15
N ASN A 290 -35.92 -10.15 -11.35
CA ASN A 290 -35.10 -10.49 -12.52
C ASN A 290 -33.82 -9.62 -12.61
N GLN A 291 -33.03 -9.81 -13.68
CA GLN A 291 -31.77 -9.08 -13.93
C GLN A 291 -31.94 -7.55 -14.06
N ALA A 292 -33.13 -7.09 -14.47
CA ALA A 292 -33.45 -5.66 -14.53
C ALA A 292 -33.91 -5.10 -13.17
N GLY A 293 -33.95 -5.93 -12.12
CA GLY A 293 -34.49 -5.58 -10.81
C GLY A 293 -36.01 -5.54 -10.75
N ALA A 294 -36.72 -5.92 -11.82
CA ALA A 294 -38.18 -5.93 -11.83
C ALA A 294 -38.71 -7.11 -11.01
N CYS A 295 -39.69 -6.86 -10.13
CA CYS A 295 -40.38 -7.93 -9.43
C CYS A 295 -41.27 -8.69 -10.41
N THR A 296 -41.04 -9.99 -10.57
CA THR A 296 -41.77 -10.84 -11.53
C THR A 296 -42.78 -11.74 -10.84
N LYS A 297 -42.66 -11.96 -9.53
CA LYS A 297 -43.55 -12.86 -8.78
C LYS A 297 -43.63 -12.45 -7.32
N MET A 298 -44.86 -12.44 -6.80
CA MET A 298 -45.18 -12.30 -5.39
C MET A 298 -46.09 -13.46 -4.98
N PRO A 299 -45.64 -14.41 -4.14
CA PRO A 299 -46.43 -15.61 -3.83
C PRO A 299 -47.83 -15.32 -3.27
N SER A 300 -48.00 -14.19 -2.57
CA SER A 300 -49.27 -13.83 -1.92
C SER A 300 -50.18 -12.92 -2.76
N THR A 301 -49.76 -12.46 -3.95
CA THR A 301 -50.57 -11.56 -4.80
C THR A 301 -50.14 -11.55 -6.26
N ALA A 302 -51.03 -11.25 -7.19
CA ALA A 302 -50.69 -11.05 -8.60
C ALA A 302 -50.12 -9.64 -8.90
N PHE A 303 -50.04 -8.75 -7.92
CA PHE A 303 -49.65 -7.34 -8.10
C PHE A 303 -48.12 -7.16 -8.22
N CYS A 304 -47.54 -7.46 -9.38
CA CYS A 304 -46.10 -7.28 -9.63
C CYS A 304 -45.75 -5.97 -10.38
N LYS A 305 -46.74 -5.34 -11.02
CA LYS A 305 -46.50 -4.24 -11.97
C LYS A 305 -45.95 -2.98 -11.29
N GLY A 306 -44.82 -2.48 -11.79
CA GLY A 306 -44.20 -1.23 -11.32
C GLY A 306 -43.32 -1.39 -10.08
N ILE A 307 -43.22 -2.58 -9.51
CA ILE A 307 -42.36 -2.88 -8.37
C ILE A 307 -41.00 -3.30 -8.89
N LYS A 308 -39.95 -2.59 -8.47
CA LYS A 308 -38.58 -2.86 -8.85
C LYS A 308 -37.60 -2.47 -7.75
N VAL A 309 -36.42 -3.07 -7.80
CA VAL A 309 -35.20 -2.61 -7.14
C VAL A 309 -34.27 -2.04 -8.22
N ASP A 310 -33.27 -1.26 -7.80
CA ASP A 310 -32.28 -0.75 -8.74
C ASP A 310 -31.42 -1.89 -9.30
N SER A 311 -30.99 -1.75 -10.55
CA SER A 311 -30.07 -2.65 -11.24
C SER A 311 -28.94 -1.86 -11.88
N LEU A 312 -27.77 -2.47 -11.97
CA LEU A 312 -26.60 -1.87 -12.61
C LEU A 312 -26.28 -2.60 -13.92
N PRO A 313 -25.80 -1.88 -14.95
CA PRO A 313 -25.22 -2.52 -16.13
C PRO A 313 -24.03 -3.41 -15.74
N VAL A 314 -24.00 -4.61 -16.32
CA VAL A 314 -22.97 -5.62 -16.07
C VAL A 314 -22.40 -6.13 -17.39
N VAL A 315 -21.07 -6.27 -17.45
CA VAL A 315 -20.36 -6.92 -18.56
C VAL A 315 -19.40 -7.97 -18.00
N GLU A 316 -19.41 -9.17 -18.55
CA GLU A 316 -18.46 -10.22 -18.19
C GLU A 316 -17.35 -10.29 -19.25
N ALA A 317 -16.13 -9.93 -18.86
CA ALA A 317 -14.97 -9.86 -19.77
C ALA A 317 -13.67 -10.13 -19.01
N ASP A 318 -12.70 -10.78 -19.66
CA ASP A 318 -11.37 -11.10 -19.12
C ASP A 318 -11.38 -11.83 -17.77
N GLY A 319 -12.38 -12.69 -17.59
CA GLY A 319 -12.58 -13.46 -16.35
C GLY A 319 -13.01 -12.60 -15.17
N LEU A 320 -13.51 -11.38 -15.41
CA LEU A 320 -14.03 -10.45 -14.41
C LEU A 320 -15.46 -10.07 -14.75
N ILE A 321 -16.21 -9.72 -13.70
CA ILE A 321 -17.55 -9.14 -13.78
C ILE A 321 -17.40 -7.64 -13.56
N TRP A 322 -17.67 -6.87 -14.60
CA TRP A 322 -17.58 -5.41 -14.62
C TRP A 322 -18.95 -4.80 -14.35
N ILE A 323 -19.00 -3.83 -13.47
CA ILE A 323 -20.22 -3.12 -13.07
C ILE A 323 -20.05 -1.63 -13.39
N TRP A 324 -21.10 -1.00 -13.90
CA TRP A 324 -21.18 0.45 -14.09
C TRP A 324 -22.11 1.08 -13.04
N PRO A 325 -21.59 1.70 -11.97
CA PRO A 325 -22.40 2.35 -10.93
C PRO A 325 -22.83 3.79 -11.29
N GLY A 326 -22.26 4.36 -12.35
CA GLY A 326 -22.53 5.72 -12.79
C GLY A 326 -23.81 5.85 -13.61
N ARG A 327 -23.91 6.97 -14.31
CA ARG A 327 -25.08 7.27 -15.15
C ARG A 327 -25.09 6.37 -16.38
N PRO A 328 -26.18 5.65 -16.70
CA PRO A 328 -26.23 4.82 -17.91
C PRO A 328 -25.98 5.59 -19.21
N ALA A 329 -26.39 6.87 -19.26
CA ALA A 329 -26.16 7.74 -20.42
C ALA A 329 -24.69 8.15 -20.62
N ALA A 330 -23.83 7.95 -19.62
CA ALA A 330 -22.40 8.26 -19.70
C ALA A 330 -21.56 7.06 -20.20
N ILE A 331 -22.18 5.90 -20.46
CA ILE A 331 -21.52 4.74 -21.04
C ILE A 331 -21.14 5.04 -22.49
N SER A 332 -19.83 5.16 -22.75
CA SER A 332 -19.29 5.43 -24.10
C SER A 332 -18.69 4.18 -24.78
N GLY A 333 -18.58 3.06 -24.07
CA GLY A 333 -17.98 1.82 -24.58
C GLY A 333 -17.99 0.68 -23.54
N GLY A 334 -17.32 -0.42 -23.89
CA GLY A 334 -17.12 -1.56 -22.99
C GLY A 334 -16.05 -1.32 -21.93
N PRO A 335 -15.86 -2.28 -21.00
CA PRO A 335 -14.74 -2.24 -20.05
C PRO A 335 -13.39 -2.28 -20.77
N PRO A 336 -12.32 -1.76 -20.16
CA PRO A 336 -10.99 -1.73 -20.76
C PRO A 336 -10.40 -3.14 -20.90
N GLU A 337 -9.77 -3.43 -22.05
CA GLU A 337 -9.11 -4.72 -22.36
C GLU A 337 -7.73 -4.85 -21.69
N VAL A 338 -7.65 -4.60 -20.39
CA VAL A 338 -6.36 -4.54 -19.64
C VAL A 338 -6.21 -5.64 -18.61
N ALA A 339 -7.29 -6.35 -18.27
CA ALA A 339 -7.31 -7.26 -17.13
C ALA A 339 -6.98 -8.73 -17.47
N ARG A 340 -6.82 -9.04 -18.76
CA ARG A 340 -6.40 -10.37 -19.21
C ARG A 340 -4.92 -10.58 -18.94
N PRO A 341 -4.52 -11.73 -18.37
CA PRO A 341 -3.10 -12.08 -18.27
C PRO A 341 -2.44 -12.07 -19.66
N PRO A 342 -1.18 -11.60 -19.78
CA PRO A 342 -0.46 -11.62 -21.05
C PRO A 342 -0.32 -13.05 -21.61
N ALA A 343 -0.08 -13.14 -22.92
CA ALA A 343 0.12 -14.43 -23.57
C ALA A 343 1.26 -15.23 -22.90
N GLY A 344 1.02 -16.51 -22.62
CA GLY A 344 1.96 -17.39 -21.93
C GLY A 344 1.80 -17.45 -20.41
N PHE A 345 1.09 -16.49 -19.80
CA PHE A 345 0.80 -16.52 -18.36
C PHE A 345 -0.40 -17.40 -18.05
N GLN A 346 -0.37 -18.07 -16.89
CA GLN A 346 -1.52 -18.78 -16.34
C GLN A 346 -1.90 -18.21 -14.98
N VAL A 347 -3.20 -18.10 -14.71
CA VAL A 347 -3.71 -17.69 -13.41
C VAL A 347 -3.40 -18.77 -12.36
N HIS A 348 -2.72 -18.37 -11.29
CA HIS A 348 -2.33 -19.24 -10.18
C HIS A 348 -3.13 -18.97 -8.91
N CYS A 349 -3.57 -17.73 -8.70
CA CYS A 349 -4.33 -17.35 -7.51
C CYS A 349 -5.28 -16.19 -7.85
N GLU A 350 -6.51 -16.27 -7.34
CA GLU A 350 -7.49 -15.18 -7.35
C GLU A 350 -8.07 -15.04 -5.94
N LEU A 351 -8.05 -13.81 -5.42
CA LEU A 351 -8.46 -13.46 -4.06
C LEU A 351 -9.37 -12.24 -4.06
N VAL A 352 -10.38 -12.28 -3.21
CA VAL A 352 -11.25 -11.15 -2.92
C VAL A 352 -11.22 -10.92 -1.42
N MET A 353 -10.98 -9.68 -1.01
CA MET A 353 -10.90 -9.29 0.40
C MET A 353 -11.53 -7.92 0.61
N GLU A 354 -12.14 -7.72 1.76
CA GLU A 354 -12.60 -6.41 2.21
C GLU A 354 -11.57 -5.86 3.18
N VAL A 355 -11.08 -4.64 2.93
CA VAL A 355 -10.04 -4.01 3.74
C VAL A 355 -10.49 -2.63 4.25
N PRO A 356 -10.18 -2.28 5.51
CA PRO A 356 -10.64 -1.04 6.15
C PRO A 356 -9.71 0.14 5.85
N VAL A 357 -9.44 0.39 4.57
CA VAL A 357 -8.69 1.55 4.07
C VAL A 357 -9.37 2.14 2.85
N ASP A 358 -9.20 3.43 2.60
CA ASP A 358 -9.65 4.12 1.40
C ASP A 358 -8.92 3.57 0.18
N HIS A 359 -9.68 3.37 -0.89
CA HIS A 359 -9.19 2.75 -2.12
C HIS A 359 -8.03 3.53 -2.73
N GLY A 360 -8.06 4.87 -2.64
CA GLY A 360 -7.02 5.70 -3.20
C GLY A 360 -5.71 5.63 -2.43
N LEU A 361 -5.75 5.43 -1.11
CA LEU A 361 -4.54 5.21 -0.33
C LEU A 361 -3.92 3.85 -0.61
N LEU A 362 -4.75 2.81 -0.79
CA LEU A 362 -4.26 1.50 -1.17
C LEU A 362 -3.63 1.52 -2.57
N LEU A 363 -4.24 2.23 -3.53
CA LEU A 363 -3.66 2.43 -4.86
C LEU A 363 -2.32 3.16 -4.79
N GLU A 364 -2.21 4.22 -3.99
CA GLU A 364 -0.95 4.94 -3.81
C GLU A 364 0.15 4.08 -3.20
N ASN A 365 -0.19 3.26 -2.21
CA ASN A 365 0.74 2.31 -1.61
C ASN A 365 1.18 1.23 -2.60
N LEU A 366 0.27 0.72 -3.44
CA LEU A 366 0.62 -0.26 -4.49
C LEU A 366 1.48 0.36 -5.60
N LEU A 367 1.28 1.66 -5.89
CA LEU A 367 2.03 2.42 -6.89
C LEU A 367 3.38 2.94 -6.37
N ASP A 368 3.68 2.78 -5.08
CA ASP A 368 4.98 3.08 -4.50
C ASP A 368 5.73 1.77 -4.25
N LEU A 369 6.92 1.60 -4.82
CA LEU A 369 7.79 0.45 -4.51
C LEU A 369 8.99 0.83 -3.64
N ALA A 370 9.14 2.11 -3.28
CA ALA A 370 10.20 2.56 -2.40
C ALA A 370 10.02 2.05 -0.96
N HIS A 371 8.78 1.76 -0.52
CA HIS A 371 8.52 1.19 0.81
C HIS A 371 8.87 -0.29 0.91
N ALA A 372 8.91 -1.02 -0.21
CA ALA A 372 8.99 -2.48 -0.21
C ALA A 372 10.18 -3.05 0.60
N PRO A 373 11.42 -2.52 0.50
CA PRO A 373 12.55 -3.01 1.31
C PRO A 373 12.40 -2.81 2.82
N PHE A 374 11.52 -1.90 3.25
CA PHE A 374 11.31 -1.56 4.66
C PHE A 374 10.10 -2.29 5.24
N THR A 375 9.03 -2.41 4.47
CA THR A 375 7.78 -3.03 4.91
C THR A 375 7.80 -4.55 4.75
N HIS A 376 8.34 -5.06 3.64
CA HIS A 376 8.26 -6.49 3.28
C HIS A 376 9.52 -7.29 3.62
N THR A 377 10.15 -6.97 4.76
CA THR A 377 11.39 -7.61 5.22
C THR A 377 11.18 -9.07 5.64
N THR A 378 9.95 -9.44 5.99
CA THR A 378 9.55 -10.79 6.41
C THR A 378 8.91 -11.62 5.30
N THR A 379 8.60 -11.01 4.15
CA THR A 379 7.93 -11.65 3.02
C THR A 379 8.82 -11.69 1.78
N PHE A 380 8.60 -10.80 0.80
CA PHE A 380 9.21 -10.91 -0.52
C PHE A 380 10.43 -9.99 -0.73
N ALA A 381 10.57 -8.93 0.08
CA ALA A 381 11.68 -7.98 -0.02
C ALA A 381 12.85 -8.28 0.92
N LYS A 382 12.84 -9.45 1.58
CA LYS A 382 13.92 -9.87 2.48
C LYS A 382 15.27 -9.88 1.75
N GLY A 383 16.18 -9.00 2.15
CA GLY A 383 17.51 -8.87 1.57
C GLY A 383 17.55 -8.08 0.25
N TRP A 384 16.47 -7.40 -0.13
CA TRP A 384 16.55 -6.42 -1.22
C TRP A 384 17.45 -5.27 -0.78
N PRO A 385 18.38 -4.81 -1.65
CA PRO A 385 19.19 -3.65 -1.30
C PRO A 385 18.28 -2.43 -1.17
N VAL A 386 18.45 -1.68 -0.08
CA VAL A 386 17.92 -0.32 0.02
C VAL A 386 18.67 0.50 -1.04
N PRO A 387 17.98 1.04 -2.05
CA PRO A 387 18.65 1.68 -3.17
C PRO A 387 19.01 3.12 -2.79
N ASP A 388 20.23 3.54 -3.15
CA ASP A 388 20.70 4.93 -2.97
C ASP A 388 19.85 5.94 -3.77
N ALA A 389 19.20 5.46 -4.85
CA ALA A 389 18.22 6.20 -5.62
C ALA A 389 17.19 5.22 -6.21
N VAL A 390 15.90 5.53 -6.05
CA VAL A 390 14.80 4.88 -6.76
C VAL A 390 14.39 5.77 -7.93
N ARG A 391 14.30 5.20 -9.13
CA ARG A 391 13.81 5.93 -10.31
C ARG A 391 12.65 5.18 -10.91
N PHE A 392 11.58 5.91 -11.17
CA PHE A 392 10.52 5.46 -12.07
C PHE A 392 10.74 6.07 -13.45
N ASN A 393 10.86 5.21 -14.45
CA ASN A 393 10.99 5.60 -15.85
C ASN A 393 9.67 5.30 -16.56
N ALA A 394 8.96 6.36 -16.95
CA ALA A 394 7.75 6.23 -17.74
C ALA A 394 8.12 5.78 -19.16
N SER A 395 7.93 4.50 -19.46
CA SER A 395 8.15 3.92 -20.78
C SER A 395 6.84 3.68 -21.55
N GLN A 396 5.70 3.78 -20.86
CA GLN A 396 4.36 3.62 -21.40
C GLN A 396 3.47 4.77 -20.91
N LEU A 397 2.37 5.01 -21.64
CA LEU A 397 1.40 6.08 -21.37
C LEU A 397 1.10 6.17 -19.85
N LEU A 398 0.64 5.05 -19.29
CA LEU A 398 0.18 4.90 -17.90
C LEU A 398 1.12 4.07 -17.01
N GLY A 399 2.33 3.77 -17.47
CA GLY A 399 3.18 2.78 -16.83
C GLY A 399 4.66 2.99 -17.09
N GLY A 400 5.46 2.20 -16.42
CA GLY A 400 6.89 2.36 -16.45
C GLY A 400 7.60 1.35 -15.59
N ASN A 401 8.93 1.40 -15.65
CA ASN A 401 9.78 0.48 -14.94
C ASN A 401 10.42 1.16 -13.74
N TRP A 402 10.49 0.41 -12.65
CA TRP A 402 11.26 0.80 -11.48
C TRP A 402 12.74 0.50 -11.70
N GLU A 403 13.62 1.35 -11.19
CA GLU A 403 15.04 1.09 -11.09
C GLU A 403 15.45 1.23 -9.63
N PRO A 404 16.21 0.25 -9.09
CA PRO A 404 16.89 -0.83 -9.79
C PRO A 404 16.12 -2.17 -9.86
N TYR A 405 14.82 -2.20 -9.56
CA TYR A 405 14.05 -3.44 -9.50
C TYR A 405 13.51 -3.85 -10.89
N PRO A 406 13.55 -5.14 -11.29
CA PRO A 406 12.99 -5.62 -12.55
C PRO A 406 11.46 -5.67 -12.49
N ILE A 407 10.80 -4.54 -12.25
CA ILE A 407 9.36 -4.43 -12.05
C ILE A 407 8.82 -3.35 -12.99
N ASP A 408 7.95 -3.79 -13.89
CA ASP A 408 7.12 -2.90 -14.70
C ASP A 408 5.77 -2.75 -14.00
N MET A 409 5.26 -1.52 -13.93
CA MET A 409 4.01 -1.20 -13.25
C MET A 409 3.20 -0.20 -14.06
N GLN A 410 1.89 -0.39 -14.07
CA GLN A 410 0.93 0.44 -14.79
C GLN A 410 -0.31 0.68 -13.95
N PHE A 411 -0.78 1.94 -13.95
CA PHE A 411 -2.09 2.29 -13.42
C PHE A 411 -3.15 2.15 -14.53
N GLY A 412 -4.23 1.42 -14.25
CA GLY A 412 -5.40 1.35 -15.12
C GLY A 412 -6.57 2.08 -14.47
N PRO A 413 -7.09 3.17 -15.07
CA PRO A 413 -8.28 3.83 -14.55
C PRO A 413 -9.49 2.87 -14.49
N PRO A 414 -10.38 2.99 -13.48
CA PRO A 414 -10.29 3.94 -12.37
C PRO A 414 -9.55 3.42 -11.14
N CYS A 415 -9.29 2.11 -11.03
CA CYS A 415 -8.87 1.48 -9.78
C CYS A 415 -7.98 0.24 -9.93
N LEU A 416 -7.24 0.13 -11.03
CA LEU A 416 -6.42 -1.03 -11.37
C LEU A 416 -4.93 -0.71 -11.22
N VAL A 417 -4.17 -1.65 -10.66
CA VAL A 417 -2.70 -1.66 -10.72
C VAL A 417 -2.24 -2.98 -11.31
N LEU A 418 -1.56 -2.89 -12.44
CA LEU A 418 -0.95 -4.02 -13.13
C LEU A 418 0.55 -3.97 -12.88
N SER A 419 1.15 -5.09 -12.49
CA SER A 419 2.60 -5.18 -12.37
C SER A 419 3.13 -6.47 -12.98
N THR A 420 4.33 -6.40 -13.56
CA THR A 420 5.08 -7.54 -14.07
C THR A 420 6.46 -7.52 -13.46
N ILE A 421 6.75 -8.54 -12.65
CA ILE A 421 8.00 -8.71 -11.91
C ILE A 421 8.83 -9.77 -12.62
N GLY A 422 10.02 -9.38 -13.08
CA GLY A 422 11.01 -10.30 -13.63
C GLY A 422 11.81 -11.01 -12.53
N LEU A 423 11.97 -12.32 -12.68
CA LEU A 423 12.70 -13.19 -11.76
C LEU A 423 13.90 -13.81 -12.50
N THR A 424 15.12 -13.57 -12.02
CA THR A 424 16.34 -14.19 -12.58
C THR A 424 16.59 -15.60 -12.05
N SER A 425 16.04 -15.91 -10.86
CA SER A 425 15.90 -17.24 -10.26
C SER A 425 14.61 -17.29 -9.45
N PRO A 426 14.03 -18.47 -9.14
CA PRO A 426 12.81 -18.55 -8.31
C PRO A 426 13.01 -17.78 -6.99
N GLY A 427 12.32 -16.66 -6.84
CA GLY A 427 12.39 -15.80 -5.64
C GLY A 427 13.62 -14.90 -5.51
N LYS A 428 14.40 -14.65 -6.57
CA LYS A 428 15.51 -13.67 -6.54
C LYS A 428 15.32 -12.54 -7.56
N ILE A 429 15.63 -11.33 -7.10
CA ILE A 429 15.65 -10.10 -7.89
C ILE A 429 17.08 -9.58 -7.99
N GLU A 430 17.52 -9.29 -9.22
CA GLU A 430 18.83 -8.70 -9.50
C GLU A 430 18.73 -7.18 -9.68
N ARG A 431 19.56 -6.44 -8.94
CA ARG A 431 19.65 -4.98 -9.01
C ARG A 431 20.09 -4.56 -10.43
N GLY A 432 19.26 -3.79 -11.12
CA GLY A 432 19.54 -3.22 -12.44
C GLY A 432 19.06 -4.07 -13.64
N ALA A 433 18.49 -5.26 -13.39
CA ALA A 433 17.83 -6.02 -14.45
C ALA A 433 16.49 -5.37 -14.83
N ARG A 434 16.11 -5.44 -16.11
CA ARG A 434 14.76 -5.08 -16.56
C ARG A 434 13.85 -6.30 -16.48
N ALA A 435 12.57 -6.10 -16.18
CA ALA A 435 11.61 -7.20 -16.10
C ALA A 435 11.65 -8.07 -17.36
N ALA A 436 11.59 -7.44 -18.55
CA ALA A 436 11.65 -8.12 -19.86
C ALA A 436 12.95 -8.91 -20.13
N ALA A 437 14.03 -8.67 -19.40
CA ALA A 437 15.28 -9.42 -19.54
C ALA A 437 15.33 -10.67 -18.66
N CYS A 438 14.35 -10.85 -17.77
CA CYS A 438 14.27 -12.01 -16.90
C CYS A 438 13.70 -13.23 -17.64
N LYS A 439 14.01 -14.42 -17.13
CA LYS A 439 13.56 -15.68 -17.74
C LYS A 439 12.13 -16.05 -17.35
N ASN A 440 11.77 -15.75 -16.10
CA ASN A 440 10.50 -16.08 -15.49
C ASN A 440 9.85 -14.79 -15.00
N HIS A 441 8.53 -14.72 -15.07
CA HIS A 441 7.78 -13.52 -14.72
C HIS A 441 6.58 -13.84 -13.83
N LEU A 442 6.36 -12.94 -12.87
CA LEU A 442 5.15 -12.86 -12.07
C LEU A 442 4.35 -11.65 -12.54
N HIS A 443 3.15 -11.90 -13.06
CA HIS A 443 2.20 -10.86 -13.43
C HIS A 443 1.10 -10.76 -12.36
N GLN A 444 0.82 -9.55 -11.90
CA GLN A 444 -0.16 -9.28 -10.86
C GLN A 444 -1.16 -8.23 -11.34
N LEU A 445 -2.42 -8.46 -11.00
CA LEU A 445 -3.50 -7.51 -11.13
C LEU A 445 -4.08 -7.25 -9.74
N HIS A 446 -4.07 -5.99 -9.32
CA HIS A 446 -4.74 -5.49 -8.14
C HIS A 446 -5.90 -4.59 -8.56
N VAL A 447 -7.09 -4.81 -8.00
CA VAL A 447 -8.24 -3.92 -8.15
C VAL A 447 -8.63 -3.39 -6.77
N CYS A 448 -8.57 -2.08 -6.59
CA CYS A 448 -8.95 -1.43 -5.33
C CYS A 448 -10.31 -0.75 -5.50
N LEU A 449 -11.41 -1.49 -5.35
CA LEU A 449 -12.74 -0.91 -5.54
C LEU A 449 -13.17 -0.05 -4.36
N PRO A 450 -13.75 1.14 -4.61
CA PRO A 450 -14.35 1.96 -3.56
C PRO A 450 -15.62 1.29 -3.03
N ALA A 451 -15.51 0.55 -1.91
CA ALA A 451 -16.67 -0.11 -1.31
C ALA A 451 -17.55 0.91 -0.58
N GLY A 452 -16.96 1.64 0.37
CA GLY A 452 -17.60 2.72 1.12
C GLY A 452 -16.55 3.62 1.77
N GLU A 453 -16.96 4.57 2.59
CA GLU A 453 -16.01 5.48 3.25
C GLU A 453 -14.96 4.69 4.07
N GLY A 454 -13.68 4.92 3.77
CA GLY A 454 -12.56 4.24 4.41
C GLY A 454 -12.53 2.72 4.24
N ARG A 455 -13.24 2.17 3.24
CA ARG A 455 -13.32 0.73 2.98
C ARG A 455 -13.14 0.42 1.50
N THR A 456 -12.35 -0.61 1.23
CA THR A 456 -12.01 -1.05 -0.13
C THR A 456 -12.29 -2.53 -0.28
N ARG A 457 -12.92 -2.89 -1.40
CA ARG A 457 -12.95 -4.28 -1.86
C ARG A 457 -11.75 -4.51 -2.76
N LEU A 458 -10.81 -5.34 -2.32
CA LEU A 458 -9.59 -5.66 -3.04
C LEU A 458 -9.74 -6.98 -3.80
N LEU A 459 -9.56 -6.94 -5.12
CA LEU A 459 -9.36 -8.15 -5.93
C LEU A 459 -7.88 -8.26 -6.26
N TYR A 460 -7.33 -9.46 -6.10
CA TYR A 460 -5.96 -9.78 -6.45
C TYR A 460 -5.92 -11.00 -7.35
N ARG A 461 -5.28 -10.89 -8.51
CA ARG A 461 -5.02 -12.00 -9.43
C ARG A 461 -3.52 -12.11 -9.65
N MET A 462 -3.00 -13.31 -9.39
CA MET A 462 -1.61 -13.68 -9.62
C MET A 462 -1.51 -14.62 -10.81
N SER A 463 -0.65 -14.29 -11.77
CA SER A 463 -0.39 -15.12 -12.95
C SER A 463 1.11 -15.33 -13.15
N LEU A 464 1.53 -16.53 -13.52
CA LEU A 464 2.93 -16.87 -13.77
C LEU A 464 3.07 -17.46 -15.18
N ASP A 465 4.16 -17.12 -15.86
CA ASP A 465 4.58 -17.76 -17.13
C ASP A 465 5.40 -19.05 -16.91
N PHE A 466 5.65 -19.39 -15.65
CA PHE A 466 6.36 -20.58 -15.21
C PHE A 466 5.55 -21.34 -14.16
N MET A 467 6.02 -22.53 -13.77
CA MET A 467 5.40 -23.32 -12.68
C MET A 467 3.91 -23.65 -12.85
N HIS A 468 3.42 -23.72 -14.10
CA HIS A 468 2.02 -24.07 -14.42
C HIS A 468 1.52 -25.37 -13.77
N TRP A 469 2.42 -26.31 -13.48
CA TRP A 469 2.09 -27.56 -12.80
C TRP A 469 1.55 -27.35 -11.37
N THR A 470 1.92 -26.24 -10.72
CA THR A 470 1.54 -25.97 -9.33
C THR A 470 0.03 -25.83 -9.15
N ARG A 471 -0.72 -25.42 -10.18
CA ARG A 471 -2.20 -25.35 -10.14
C ARG A 471 -2.86 -26.69 -9.83
N PHE A 472 -2.18 -27.80 -10.13
CA PHE A 472 -2.67 -29.16 -9.88
C PHE A 472 -2.34 -29.68 -8.49
N VAL A 473 -1.55 -28.94 -7.71
CA VAL A 473 -1.18 -29.34 -6.35
C VAL A 473 -2.39 -29.11 -5.43
N PRO A 474 -2.92 -30.15 -4.76
CA PRO A 474 -4.05 -30.00 -3.85
C PRO A 474 -3.73 -29.00 -2.73
N GLY A 475 -4.65 -28.07 -2.47
CA GLY A 475 -4.50 -27.08 -1.39
C GLY A 475 -3.56 -25.91 -1.70
N ILE A 476 -2.93 -25.85 -2.87
CA ILE A 476 -2.01 -24.76 -3.24
C ILE A 476 -2.66 -23.38 -3.18
N GLN A 477 -3.96 -23.28 -3.47
CA GLN A 477 -4.71 -22.04 -3.36
C GLN A 477 -4.65 -21.48 -1.93
N ARG A 478 -4.76 -22.33 -0.90
CA ARG A 478 -4.70 -21.91 0.51
C ARG A 478 -3.32 -21.35 0.87
N PHE A 479 -2.26 -21.95 0.32
CA PHE A 479 -0.91 -21.43 0.46
C PHE A 479 -0.79 -20.03 -0.15
N TRP A 480 -1.23 -19.84 -1.39
CA TRP A 480 -1.21 -18.52 -2.03
C TRP A 480 -2.06 -17.48 -1.30
N ARG A 481 -3.24 -17.86 -0.80
CA ARG A 481 -4.08 -16.99 0.03
C ARG A 481 -3.33 -16.53 1.28
N SER A 482 -2.65 -17.45 1.96
CA SER A 482 -1.91 -17.15 3.19
C SER A 482 -0.76 -16.18 2.94
N ILE A 483 0.00 -16.37 1.85
CA ILE A 483 1.10 -15.46 1.48
C ILE A 483 0.56 -14.09 1.14
N ALA A 484 -0.48 -14.00 0.31
CA ALA A 484 -1.08 -12.71 -0.05
C ALA A 484 -1.66 -11.97 1.15
N ALA A 485 -2.33 -12.69 2.06
CA ALA A 485 -2.84 -12.10 3.30
C ALA A 485 -1.72 -11.59 4.22
N GLN A 486 -0.59 -12.29 4.28
CA GLN A 486 0.56 -11.85 5.05
C GLN A 486 1.18 -10.57 4.47
N VAL A 487 1.44 -10.54 3.16
CA VAL A 487 2.00 -9.36 2.46
C VAL A 487 1.09 -8.15 2.63
N LEU A 488 -0.20 -8.32 2.35
CA LEU A 488 -1.16 -7.23 2.51
C LEU A 488 -1.29 -6.77 3.98
N GLY A 489 -1.17 -7.68 4.94
CA GLY A 489 -1.20 -7.34 6.35
C GLY A 489 -0.06 -6.39 6.75
N GLU A 490 1.13 -6.55 6.18
CA GLU A 490 2.28 -5.67 6.41
C GLU A 490 2.01 -4.24 5.89
N ASP A 491 1.39 -4.10 4.72
CA ASP A 491 1.02 -2.80 4.15
C ASP A 491 -0.13 -2.13 4.90
N LEU A 492 -1.18 -2.89 5.22
CA LEU A 492 -2.42 -2.34 5.78
C LEU A 492 -2.19 -1.58 7.09
N VAL A 493 -1.28 -2.05 7.95
CA VAL A 493 -0.96 -1.35 9.21
C VAL A 493 -0.43 0.06 8.95
N LEU A 494 0.39 0.24 7.91
CA LEU A 494 0.96 1.53 7.54
C LEU A 494 -0.10 2.44 6.92
N VAL A 495 -0.88 1.91 5.98
CA VAL A 495 -1.91 2.65 5.24
C VAL A 495 -3.05 3.09 6.18
N GLN A 496 -3.45 2.24 7.14
CA GLN A 496 -4.40 2.61 8.18
C GLN A 496 -3.90 3.78 9.03
N GLY A 497 -2.63 3.75 9.43
CA GLY A 497 -2.01 4.84 10.18
C GLY A 497 -1.94 6.15 9.38
N GLN A 498 -1.76 6.07 8.06
CA GLN A 498 -1.81 7.23 7.16
C GLN A 498 -3.24 7.78 7.06
N GLN A 499 -4.23 6.91 6.84
CA GLN A 499 -5.64 7.26 6.79
C GLN A 499 -6.11 7.99 8.06
N ASP A 500 -5.78 7.47 9.24
CA ASP A 500 -6.11 8.10 10.53
C ASP A 500 -5.55 9.52 10.65
N ARG A 501 -4.33 9.75 10.16
CA ARG A 501 -3.72 11.08 10.16
C ARG A 501 -4.40 12.02 9.16
N MET A 502 -4.74 11.52 7.97
CA MET A 502 -5.49 12.30 6.98
C MET A 502 -6.88 12.68 7.48
N ALA A 503 -7.57 11.79 8.18
CA ALA A 503 -8.85 12.09 8.84
C ALA A 503 -8.71 13.21 9.88
N ARG A 504 -7.51 13.40 10.45
CA ARG A 504 -7.16 14.51 11.36
C ARG A 504 -6.57 15.73 10.66
N GLY A 505 -6.60 15.78 9.32
CA GLY A 505 -6.13 16.91 8.52
C GLY A 505 -4.64 16.89 8.17
N ALA A 506 -3.96 15.75 8.29
CA ALA A 506 -2.57 15.63 7.84
C ALA A 506 -2.47 15.69 6.30
N ASP A 507 -1.46 16.41 5.82
CA ASP A 507 -1.14 16.50 4.40
C ASP A 507 -0.08 15.46 4.01
N VAL A 508 -0.50 14.38 3.35
CA VAL A 508 0.41 13.30 2.91
C VAL A 508 1.20 13.69 1.66
N TRP A 509 0.70 14.67 0.90
CA TRP A 509 1.34 15.20 -0.31
C TRP A 509 2.10 16.51 -0.06
N GLY A 510 2.47 16.79 1.19
CA GLY A 510 3.19 18.01 1.55
C GLY A 510 4.60 18.11 0.96
N ASN A 511 5.28 16.97 0.75
CA ASN A 511 6.68 16.91 0.30
C ASN A 511 6.94 15.78 -0.72
N PRO A 512 6.28 15.75 -1.88
CA PRO A 512 6.48 14.71 -2.89
C PRO A 512 7.91 14.73 -3.43
N VAL A 513 8.49 13.56 -3.65
CA VAL A 513 9.85 13.36 -4.18
C VAL A 513 9.84 12.62 -5.52
N SER A 514 11.01 12.43 -6.12
CA SER A 514 11.13 11.98 -7.52
C SER A 514 10.70 10.55 -7.78
N TYR A 515 10.59 9.70 -6.75
CA TYR A 515 10.10 8.34 -6.90
C TYR A 515 8.57 8.25 -6.72
N ASP A 516 7.90 9.29 -6.22
CA ASP A 516 6.44 9.33 -6.05
C ASP A 516 5.68 9.58 -7.36
N LYS A 517 6.32 9.49 -8.53
CA LYS A 517 5.76 9.92 -9.83
C LYS A 517 4.41 9.29 -10.13
N LEU A 518 4.25 7.99 -9.90
CA LEU A 518 3.00 7.29 -10.16
C LEU A 518 1.90 7.73 -9.20
N GLY A 519 2.21 7.83 -7.90
CA GLY A 519 1.26 8.34 -6.91
C GLY A 519 0.84 9.78 -7.18
N VAL A 520 1.77 10.66 -7.58
CA VAL A 520 1.49 12.05 -7.98
C VAL A 520 0.56 12.10 -9.20
N ARG A 521 0.83 11.30 -10.24
CA ARG A 521 -0.04 11.24 -11.44
C ARG A 521 -1.43 10.73 -11.09
N TYR A 522 -1.50 9.63 -10.33
CA TYR A 522 -2.76 9.08 -9.85
C TYR A 522 -3.55 10.13 -9.06
N ARG A 523 -2.91 10.82 -8.11
CA ARG A 523 -3.59 11.80 -7.26
C ARG A 523 -4.09 13.01 -8.05
N ARG A 524 -3.29 13.53 -8.99
CA ARG A 524 -3.72 14.61 -9.89
C ARG A 524 -4.92 14.18 -10.74
N TRP A 525 -4.87 12.99 -11.33
CA TRP A 525 -5.99 12.44 -12.08
C TRP A 525 -7.23 12.29 -11.21
N ARG A 526 -7.14 11.61 -10.05
CA ARG A 526 -8.26 11.42 -9.12
C ARG A 526 -8.90 12.76 -8.74
N ASN A 527 -8.07 13.75 -8.40
CA ASN A 527 -8.56 15.06 -7.98
C ASN A 527 -9.17 15.85 -9.15
N SER A 528 -8.67 15.67 -10.39
CA SER A 528 -9.29 16.25 -11.58
C SER A 528 -10.71 15.70 -11.82
N VAL A 529 -10.93 14.40 -11.57
CA VAL A 529 -12.26 13.77 -11.68
C VAL A 529 -13.24 14.40 -10.68
N ALA A 530 -12.77 14.80 -9.49
CA ALA A 530 -13.58 15.47 -8.48
C ALA A 530 -14.05 16.88 -8.85
N SER A 531 -13.28 17.59 -9.68
CA SER A 531 -13.61 18.96 -10.08
C SER A 531 -14.88 19.05 -10.94
N GLY A 532 -15.30 17.94 -11.56
CA GLY A 532 -16.44 17.90 -12.48
C GLY A 532 -16.20 18.62 -13.81
N ASP A 533 -15.01 19.17 -14.03
CA ASP A 533 -14.60 19.81 -15.27
C ASP A 533 -14.17 18.75 -16.27
N ALA A 534 -14.92 18.64 -17.38
CA ALA A 534 -14.65 17.70 -18.44
C ALA A 534 -13.33 18.02 -19.17
N GLU A 535 -12.94 19.29 -19.28
CA GLU A 535 -11.68 19.70 -19.90
C GLU A 535 -10.50 19.33 -19.00
N ALA A 536 -10.57 19.63 -17.69
CA ALA A 536 -9.54 19.22 -16.74
C ALA A 536 -9.41 17.69 -16.63
N ARG A 537 -10.51 16.95 -16.78
CA ARG A 537 -10.51 15.49 -16.83
C ARG A 537 -9.83 14.97 -18.10
N ILE A 538 -10.18 15.50 -19.28
CA ILE A 538 -9.56 15.10 -20.55
C ILE A 538 -8.07 15.46 -20.53
N GLU A 539 -7.72 16.63 -20.00
CA GLU A 539 -6.34 17.05 -19.80
C GLU A 539 -5.62 16.08 -18.85
N ALA A 540 -6.20 15.72 -17.71
CA ALA A 540 -5.60 14.77 -16.77
C ALA A 540 -5.50 13.34 -17.33
N GLU A 541 -6.49 12.88 -18.10
CA GLU A 541 -6.46 11.60 -18.83
C GLU A 541 -5.40 11.63 -19.95
N SER A 542 -5.19 12.78 -20.59
CA SER A 542 -4.13 12.99 -21.58
C SER A 542 -2.74 13.13 -20.93
N ASP A 543 -2.66 13.71 -19.75
CA ASP A 543 -1.46 13.80 -18.92
C ASP A 543 -1.08 12.42 -18.38
N LEU A 544 -2.07 11.58 -18.07
CA LEU A 544 -1.91 10.15 -17.83
C LEU A 544 -1.43 9.41 -19.08
N ALA A 545 -1.51 9.99 -20.27
CA ALA A 545 -0.98 9.43 -21.50
C ALA A 545 0.46 9.90 -21.81
N CYS A 546 0.92 11.05 -21.33
CA CYS A 546 2.27 11.54 -21.67
C CYS A 546 3.43 10.87 -20.87
N PRO A 547 4.52 10.42 -21.53
CA PRO A 547 5.72 9.93 -20.84
C PRO A 547 6.45 11.06 -20.12
N LEU A 548 6.89 10.84 -18.87
CA LEU A 548 7.62 11.82 -18.05
C LEU A 548 9.11 11.54 -17.99
N SER A 549 9.92 12.55 -18.33
CA SER A 549 11.36 12.58 -18.09
C SER A 549 11.69 12.75 -16.58
N ALA A 550 12.97 12.66 -16.22
CA ALA A 550 13.42 12.77 -14.83
C ALA A 550 13.13 14.13 -14.17
N GLY A 551 12.87 15.21 -14.95
CA GLY A 551 12.67 16.57 -14.45
C GLY A 551 11.22 17.04 -14.33
N GLU A 552 10.26 16.32 -14.91
CA GLU A 552 8.88 16.80 -15.10
C GLU A 552 7.90 16.49 -13.96
N VAL A 553 8.37 15.85 -12.87
CA VAL A 553 7.54 15.47 -11.70
C VAL A 553 6.69 16.64 -11.17
N PHE A 554 7.16 17.87 -11.36
CA PHE A 554 6.61 19.08 -10.75
C PHE A 554 6.16 20.16 -11.74
N GLN A 555 6.20 19.90 -13.04
CA GLN A 555 5.61 20.80 -14.03
C GLN A 555 4.16 20.36 -14.23
N ALA A 556 3.20 21.27 -14.03
CA ALA A 556 1.88 21.12 -14.65
C ALA A 556 2.11 21.36 -16.15
N ALA A 557 1.75 20.39 -16.99
CA ALA A 557 2.12 20.45 -18.39
C ALA A 557 1.45 21.67 -19.07
N SER A 558 2.26 22.53 -19.66
CA SER A 558 1.81 23.33 -20.80
C SER A 558 1.72 22.36 -21.98
N SER A 559 0.50 21.93 -22.31
CA SER A 559 0.09 21.28 -23.58
C SER A 559 1.07 20.26 -24.18
N CYS A 560 0.77 18.96 -24.04
CA CYS A 560 1.38 17.90 -24.84
C CYS A 560 1.01 18.04 -26.33
N GLU A 561 1.73 18.87 -27.10
CA GLU A 561 1.73 18.78 -28.56
C GLU A 561 2.70 17.67 -29.01
N GLY A 562 2.18 16.56 -29.53
CA GLY A 562 2.94 15.70 -30.44
C GLY A 562 3.11 14.21 -30.14
N ALA A 563 2.09 13.50 -29.61
CA ALA A 563 2.05 12.04 -29.71
C ALA A 563 0.96 11.62 -30.72
N PRO A 564 1.26 10.81 -31.75
CA PRO A 564 0.24 10.28 -32.65
C PRO A 564 -0.57 9.19 -31.94
N LEU A 565 -1.90 9.27 -32.10
CA LEU A 565 -2.92 8.34 -31.62
C LEU A 565 -2.69 6.89 -32.03
#